data_AF-A0A7Y7PRL7-F1
#
_entry.id   AF-A0A7Y7PRL7-F1
#
_cell.length_a   1.000
_cell.length_b   1.000
_cell.length_c   1.000
_cell.angle_alpha   90.00
_cell.angle_beta   90.00
_cell.angle_gamma   90.00
#
_symmetry.space_group_name_H-M   'P 1'
#
loop_
_entity.id
_entity.type
_entity.pdbx_description
1 polymer ?
#
loop_
_entity_poly.entity_id
_entity_poly.type
_entity_poly.pdbx_seq_one_letter_code
_entity_poly.pdbx_strand_id
1 'polypeptide(L)'
;MPLFLKKIPFSKISFFSISVLAFFASLLINLTVDGNNLNVDRWSAMDVSLAALLHGEYPYSAVDHLNGRSSNLPALLLIGLPGYLLGDVGFLQSLSFAFFIYILFQTLETYQARLIGLLLLTGSSAWLWEVVTKSDLMSNFILLLGFIVLWQKKNAGHITRRSFLVGGLAGFMFYTRLISFIPLTIFLFQDFVQLPLRKKMSFLAASLGVIVLLTLVVFKNCPSMAVFKENNPFTLQNRQLPLLVSAGTLLLPLFFSQKSIPLPTLMRRCIVLILLPVLLAFLSSWLKNGFHSIIHESAFDISYFNFVTPFVIYYLALAFEQQLAATAQVSPVPTQTLRFHRPA
;
A
#
# COMPACT_ATOMS: atom_id res chain seq x y z
N MET A 1 -9.45 22.85 13.36
CA MET A 1 -9.69 22.12 12.07
C MET A 1 -11.16 21.78 11.75
N PRO A 2 -12.13 21.58 12.68
CA PRO A 2 -13.47 21.09 12.29
C PRO A 2 -14.42 22.12 11.64
N LEU A 3 -14.14 23.43 11.73
CA LEU A 3 -15.08 24.47 11.27
C LEU A 3 -14.90 24.90 9.80
N PHE A 4 -13.69 24.79 9.24
CA PHE A 4 -13.41 25.23 7.86
C PHE A 4 -13.95 24.28 6.78
N LEU A 5 -14.08 22.99 7.08
CA LEU A 5 -14.47 21.97 6.10
C LEU A 5 -15.99 21.75 6.00
N LYS A 6 -16.77 22.29 6.95
CA LYS A 6 -18.24 22.15 6.99
C LYS A 6 -18.94 22.88 5.84
N LYS A 7 -18.21 23.71 5.09
CA LYS A 7 -18.70 24.56 4.01
C LYS A 7 -17.87 24.41 2.73
N ILE A 8 -17.64 23.19 2.24
CA ILE A 8 -17.23 23.00 0.84
C ILE A 8 -18.50 22.72 0.01
N PRO A 9 -19.22 23.77 -0.47
CA PRO A 9 -20.45 23.60 -1.24
C PRO A 9 -20.24 22.83 -2.56
N PHE A 10 -18.99 22.72 -3.03
CA PHE A 10 -18.62 22.12 -4.31
C PHE A 10 -17.79 20.83 -4.20
N SER A 11 -17.85 20.11 -3.07
CA SER A 11 -16.96 18.97 -2.79
C SER A 11 -16.91 17.89 -3.90
N LYS A 12 -18.02 17.64 -4.60
CA LYS A 12 -18.07 16.72 -5.75
C LYS A 12 -17.27 17.24 -6.94
N ILE A 13 -17.51 18.48 -7.36
CA ILE A 13 -16.82 19.09 -8.51
C ILE A 13 -15.34 19.23 -8.20
N SER A 14 -15.00 19.71 -7.00
CA SER A 14 -13.61 19.83 -6.53
C SER A 14 -12.91 18.47 -6.52
N PHE A 15 -13.56 17.41 -6.03
CA PHE A 15 -12.98 16.07 -6.02
C PHE A 15 -12.59 15.62 -7.43
N PHE A 16 -13.52 15.63 -8.39
CA PHE A 16 -13.22 15.20 -9.76
C PHE A 16 -12.19 16.10 -10.45
N SER A 17 -12.29 17.42 -10.27
CA SER A 17 -11.36 18.37 -10.89
C SER A 17 -9.93 18.17 -10.38
N ILE A 18 -9.76 18.04 -9.06
CA ILE A 18 -8.44 17.80 -8.44
C ILE A 18 -7.93 16.40 -8.80
N SER A 19 -8.79 15.38 -8.85
CA SER A 19 -8.40 14.03 -9.26
C SER A 19 -7.82 14.03 -10.68
N VAL A 20 -8.51 14.67 -11.62
CA VAL A 20 -8.05 14.77 -13.02
C VAL A 20 -6.74 15.56 -13.09
N LEU A 21 -6.69 16.74 -12.47
CA LEU A 21 -5.51 17.60 -12.46
C LEU A 21 -4.29 16.89 -11.88
N ALA A 22 -4.43 16.26 -10.70
CA ALA A 22 -3.34 15.57 -10.03
C ALA A 22 -2.89 14.30 -10.77
N PHE A 23 -3.81 13.59 -11.41
CA PHE A 23 -3.47 12.45 -12.26
C PHE A 23 -2.60 12.88 -13.45
N PHE A 24 -3.03 13.91 -14.19
CA PHE A 24 -2.24 14.45 -15.30
C PHE A 24 -0.93 15.09 -14.85
N ALA A 25 -0.91 15.76 -13.70
CA ALA A 25 0.33 16.27 -13.11
C ALA A 25 1.30 15.13 -12.80
N SER A 26 0.83 14.01 -12.23
CA SER A 26 1.70 12.84 -11.98
C SER A 26 2.27 12.24 -13.27
N LEU A 27 1.45 12.15 -14.33
CA LEU A 27 1.90 11.69 -15.64
C LEU A 27 2.96 12.63 -16.23
N LEU A 28 2.74 13.94 -16.16
CA LEU A 28 3.66 14.93 -16.67
C LEU A 28 5.00 14.89 -15.90
N ILE A 29 4.97 14.76 -14.58
CA ILE A 29 6.19 14.62 -13.78
C ILE A 29 6.96 13.37 -14.21
N ASN A 30 6.28 12.22 -14.36
CA ASN A 30 6.92 10.98 -14.80
C ASN A 30 7.58 11.11 -16.18
N LEU A 31 6.94 11.80 -17.13
CA LEU A 31 7.46 12.03 -18.48
C LEU A 31 8.61 13.05 -18.54
N THR A 32 8.69 13.96 -17.57
CA THR A 32 9.67 15.07 -17.57
C THR A 32 10.90 14.79 -16.72
N VAL A 33 10.77 13.98 -15.66
CA VAL A 33 11.88 13.62 -14.79
C VAL A 33 12.67 12.46 -15.40
N ASP A 34 13.91 12.75 -15.78
CA ASP A 34 14.88 11.73 -16.19
C ASP A 34 15.35 10.92 -14.97
N GLY A 35 15.07 9.62 -15.00
CA GLY A 35 15.40 8.70 -13.91
C GLY A 35 16.91 8.54 -13.67
N ASN A 36 17.75 8.79 -14.67
CA ASN A 36 19.21 8.64 -14.54
C ASN A 36 19.86 9.77 -13.72
N ASN A 37 19.17 10.90 -13.55
CA ASN A 37 19.64 12.02 -12.74
C ASN A 37 19.23 11.91 -11.26
N LEU A 38 18.46 10.87 -10.91
CA LEU A 38 18.04 10.63 -9.55
C LEU A 38 19.18 9.98 -8.75
N ASN A 39 19.26 10.30 -7.46
CA ASN A 39 20.19 9.66 -6.53
C ASN A 39 19.57 8.42 -5.86
N VAL A 40 18.53 7.84 -6.46
CA VAL A 40 17.82 6.67 -5.96
C VAL A 40 17.54 5.70 -7.09
N ASP A 41 17.66 4.40 -6.81
CA ASP A 41 17.66 3.33 -7.81
C ASP A 41 16.27 2.76 -8.16
N ARG A 42 15.18 3.29 -7.57
CA ARG A 42 13.87 2.63 -7.56
C ARG A 42 13.32 2.31 -8.94
N TRP A 43 13.29 3.32 -9.80
CA TRP A 43 12.89 3.21 -11.20
C TRP A 43 13.74 2.20 -11.95
N SER A 44 15.06 2.45 -11.99
CA SER A 44 16.00 1.67 -12.77
C SER A 44 16.07 0.22 -12.30
N ALA A 45 15.97 -0.05 -11.00
CA ALA A 45 16.02 -1.40 -10.46
C ALA A 45 14.83 -2.23 -10.96
N MET A 46 13.63 -1.63 -11.05
CA MET A 46 12.47 -2.29 -11.64
C MET A 46 12.63 -2.42 -13.16
N ASP A 47 13.10 -1.37 -13.84
CA ASP A 47 13.28 -1.33 -15.29
C ASP A 47 14.26 -2.40 -15.79
N VAL A 48 15.47 -2.44 -15.24
CA VAL A 48 16.50 -3.43 -15.63
C VAL A 48 16.10 -4.86 -15.28
N SER A 49 15.35 -5.05 -14.17
CA SER A 49 14.84 -6.36 -13.79
C SER A 49 13.78 -6.87 -14.78
N LEU A 50 12.91 -5.97 -15.25
CA LEU A 50 11.89 -6.31 -16.24
C LEU A 50 12.50 -6.54 -17.62
N ALA A 51 13.48 -5.71 -18.01
CA ALA A 51 14.26 -5.93 -19.22
C ALA A 51 14.94 -7.31 -19.19
N ALA A 52 15.65 -7.65 -18.12
CA ALA A 52 16.28 -8.96 -17.95
C ALA A 52 15.25 -10.10 -18.00
N LEU A 53 14.11 -9.96 -17.31
CA LEU A 53 13.05 -10.98 -17.33
C LEU A 53 12.54 -11.25 -18.76
N LEU A 54 12.29 -10.20 -19.53
CA LEU A 54 11.76 -10.29 -20.89
C LEU A 54 12.79 -10.82 -21.90
N HIS A 55 14.08 -10.56 -21.68
CA HIS A 55 15.17 -11.13 -22.48
C HIS A 55 15.54 -12.57 -22.09
N GLY A 56 14.85 -13.17 -21.11
CA GLY A 56 15.14 -14.53 -20.68
C GLY A 56 16.38 -14.63 -19.78
N GLU A 57 16.78 -13.54 -19.15
CA GLU A 57 17.86 -13.47 -18.19
C GLU A 57 17.33 -13.56 -16.75
N TYR A 58 18.23 -13.67 -15.77
CA TYR A 58 17.86 -13.69 -14.35
C TYR A 58 17.69 -12.25 -13.83
N PRO A 59 16.47 -11.84 -13.41
CA PRO A 59 16.20 -10.43 -13.09
C PRO A 59 17.03 -9.88 -11.93
N TYR A 60 17.33 -10.73 -10.94
CA TYR A 60 18.04 -10.28 -9.74
C TYR A 60 19.55 -10.18 -9.91
N SER A 61 20.12 -10.58 -11.06
CA SER A 61 21.51 -10.26 -11.40
C SER A 61 21.66 -8.95 -12.17
N ALA A 62 20.56 -8.37 -12.67
CA ALA A 62 20.58 -7.09 -13.37
C ALA A 62 20.95 -5.97 -12.40
N VAL A 63 21.82 -5.07 -12.87
CA VAL A 63 22.39 -3.99 -12.07
C VAL A 63 21.77 -2.67 -12.52
N ASP A 64 21.36 -1.84 -11.56
CA ASP A 64 20.79 -0.53 -11.84
C ASP A 64 21.85 0.56 -12.05
N HIS A 65 21.42 1.80 -12.33
CA HIS A 65 22.33 2.92 -12.59
C HIS A 65 23.21 3.35 -11.40
N LEU A 66 22.90 2.88 -10.18
CA LEU A 66 23.68 3.12 -8.96
C LEU A 66 24.47 1.88 -8.51
N ASN A 67 24.59 0.86 -9.37
CA ASN A 67 25.20 -0.43 -9.07
C ASN A 67 24.44 -1.26 -8.01
N GLY A 68 23.17 -0.95 -7.77
CA GLY A 68 22.25 -1.70 -6.93
C GLY A 68 21.57 -2.84 -7.68
N ARG A 69 20.61 -3.47 -7.00
CA ARG A 69 19.81 -4.60 -7.50
C ARG A 69 18.40 -4.50 -6.97
N SER A 70 17.45 -5.09 -7.70
CA SER A 70 16.04 -5.06 -7.29
C SER A 70 15.77 -5.87 -6.04
N SER A 71 15.10 -5.22 -5.08
CA SER A 71 14.56 -5.87 -3.88
C SER A 71 13.13 -6.38 -4.07
N ASN A 72 12.52 -6.13 -5.23
CA ASN A 72 11.11 -6.43 -5.48
C ASN A 72 10.87 -7.93 -5.61
N LEU A 73 9.86 -8.44 -4.89
CA LEU A 73 9.44 -9.83 -5.09
C LEU A 73 8.71 -9.97 -6.44
N PRO A 74 8.65 -11.19 -7.01
CA PRO A 74 8.13 -11.43 -8.36
C PRO A 74 6.77 -10.82 -8.70
N ALA A 75 5.82 -10.78 -7.76
CA ALA A 75 4.51 -10.19 -8.06
C ALA A 75 4.62 -8.68 -8.32
N LEU A 76 5.53 -7.98 -7.64
CA LEU A 76 5.72 -6.54 -7.82
C LEU A 76 6.41 -6.21 -9.14
N LEU A 77 7.33 -7.06 -9.61
CA LEU A 77 7.88 -6.95 -10.96
C LEU A 77 6.73 -7.01 -11.99
N LEU A 78 5.84 -8.00 -11.89
CA LEU A 78 4.71 -8.10 -12.83
C LEU A 78 3.70 -6.95 -12.72
N ILE A 79 3.54 -6.35 -11.54
CA ILE A 79 2.73 -5.13 -11.38
C ILE A 79 3.35 -3.95 -12.14
N GLY A 80 4.69 -3.88 -12.23
CA GLY A 80 5.41 -2.85 -12.98
C GLY A 80 5.42 -3.07 -14.50
N LEU A 81 5.20 -4.30 -14.95
CA LEU A 81 5.27 -4.69 -16.37
C LEU A 81 4.41 -3.82 -17.31
N PRO A 82 3.14 -3.47 -17.00
CA PRO A 82 2.36 -2.59 -17.86
C PRO A 82 3.01 -1.22 -18.07
N GLY A 83 3.63 -0.64 -17.04
CA GLY A 83 4.35 0.63 -17.17
C GLY A 83 5.59 0.48 -18.05
N TYR A 84 6.37 -0.58 -17.82
CA TYR A 84 7.53 -0.91 -18.66
C TYR A 84 7.17 -1.04 -20.15
N LEU A 85 6.09 -1.75 -20.47
CA LEU A 85 5.63 -1.92 -21.86
C LEU A 85 5.12 -0.63 -22.50
N LEU A 86 4.69 0.34 -21.69
CA LEU A 86 4.33 1.69 -22.13
C LEU A 86 5.57 2.62 -22.27
N GLY A 87 6.76 2.11 -21.96
CA GLY A 87 8.04 2.81 -22.08
C GLY A 87 8.57 3.40 -20.77
N ASP A 88 7.81 3.35 -19.65
CA ASP A 88 8.28 3.85 -18.36
C ASP A 88 7.56 3.16 -17.18
N VAL A 89 8.32 2.47 -16.33
CA VAL A 89 7.79 1.87 -15.09
C VAL A 89 7.19 2.91 -14.12
N GLY A 90 7.53 4.19 -14.28
CA GLY A 90 6.94 5.31 -13.55
C GLY A 90 5.42 5.45 -13.74
N PHE A 91 4.83 4.89 -14.81
CA PHE A 91 3.38 4.89 -14.94
C PHE A 91 2.67 4.10 -13.82
N LEU A 92 3.38 3.24 -13.09
CA LEU A 92 2.85 2.58 -11.90
C LEU A 92 2.34 3.58 -10.84
N GLN A 93 3.02 4.70 -10.63
CA GLN A 93 2.54 5.70 -9.66
C GLN A 93 1.25 6.35 -10.15
N SER A 94 1.16 6.77 -11.41
CA SER A 94 -0.08 7.35 -11.94
C SER A 94 -1.26 6.37 -11.90
N LEU A 95 -1.02 5.09 -12.18
CA LEU A 95 -2.05 4.04 -12.08
C LEU A 95 -2.46 3.78 -10.62
N SER A 96 -1.50 3.74 -9.69
CA SER A 96 -1.80 3.56 -8.26
C SER A 96 -2.57 4.76 -7.71
N PHE A 97 -2.30 5.98 -8.18
CA PHE A 97 -3.09 7.18 -7.86
C PHE A 97 -4.55 7.05 -8.29
N ALA A 98 -4.78 6.68 -9.56
CA ALA A 98 -6.12 6.45 -10.08
C ALA A 98 -6.84 5.36 -9.29
N PHE A 99 -6.12 4.30 -8.91
CA PHE A 99 -6.67 3.24 -8.06
C PHE A 99 -7.00 3.75 -6.65
N PHE A 100 -6.19 4.63 -6.06
CA PHE A 100 -6.51 5.25 -4.77
C PHE A 100 -7.78 6.12 -4.83
N ILE A 101 -7.95 6.91 -5.90
CA ILE A 101 -9.20 7.65 -6.16
C ILE A 101 -10.38 6.69 -6.23
N TYR A 102 -10.22 5.57 -6.93
CA TYR A 102 -11.24 4.53 -7.00
C TYR A 102 -11.56 3.93 -5.63
N ILE A 103 -10.56 3.66 -4.77
CA ILE A 103 -10.76 3.20 -3.39
C ILE A 103 -11.66 4.19 -2.65
N LEU A 104 -11.27 5.48 -2.60
CA LEU A 104 -12.05 6.53 -1.91
C LEU A 104 -13.48 6.60 -2.42
N PHE A 105 -13.66 6.58 -3.75
CA PHE A 105 -14.97 6.64 -4.39
C PHE A 105 -15.85 5.44 -4.02
N GLN A 106 -15.25 4.25 -3.99
CA GLN A 106 -15.97 3.03 -3.71
C GLN A 106 -16.24 2.82 -2.23
N THR A 107 -15.48 3.39 -1.31
CA THR A 107 -15.54 2.98 0.11
C THR A 107 -16.05 4.07 1.04
N LEU A 108 -15.83 5.34 0.71
CA LEU A 108 -16.39 6.48 1.46
C LEU A 108 -17.69 6.94 0.81
N GLU A 109 -18.67 7.33 1.61
CA GLU A 109 -20.00 7.77 1.17
C GLU A 109 -20.03 9.25 0.79
N THR A 110 -19.34 10.09 1.55
CA THR A 110 -19.41 11.55 1.38
C THR A 110 -18.29 12.10 0.50
N TYR A 111 -18.62 13.02 -0.43
CA TYR A 111 -17.60 13.69 -1.25
C TYR A 111 -16.62 14.55 -0.43
N GLN A 112 -17.02 15.02 0.75
CA GLN A 112 -16.14 15.76 1.66
C GLN A 112 -15.01 14.86 2.21
N ALA A 113 -15.33 13.64 2.65
CA ALA A 113 -14.33 12.68 3.11
C ALA A 113 -13.42 12.21 1.96
N ARG A 114 -13.99 11.95 0.78
CA ARG A 114 -13.23 11.63 -0.44
C ARG A 114 -12.26 12.74 -0.81
N LEU A 115 -12.72 14.00 -0.79
CA LEU A 115 -11.90 15.16 -1.09
C LEU A 115 -10.75 15.33 -0.08
N ILE A 116 -10.97 15.10 1.21
CA ILE A 116 -9.91 15.14 2.20
C ILE A 116 -8.88 14.04 1.96
N GLY A 117 -9.31 12.80 1.69
CA GLY A 117 -8.38 11.72 1.35
C GLY A 117 -7.53 12.05 0.13
N LEU A 118 -8.14 12.65 -0.91
CA LEU A 118 -7.44 13.11 -2.10
C LEU A 118 -6.43 14.22 -1.78
N LEU A 119 -6.84 15.27 -1.06
CA LEU A 119 -5.98 16.39 -0.69
C LEU A 119 -4.82 15.96 0.20
N LEU A 120 -5.05 15.05 1.15
CA LEU A 120 -4.01 14.48 2.00
C LEU A 120 -2.98 13.69 1.18
N LEU A 121 -3.42 12.96 0.15
CA LEU A 121 -2.51 12.26 -0.74
C LEU A 121 -1.70 13.23 -1.60
N THR A 122 -2.38 14.11 -2.35
CA THR A 122 -1.71 15.02 -3.29
C THR A 122 -0.85 16.07 -2.59
N GLY A 123 -1.21 16.44 -1.36
CA GLY A 123 -0.43 17.37 -0.53
C GLY A 123 0.66 16.70 0.30
N SER A 124 0.78 15.37 0.28
CA SER A 124 1.81 14.66 1.03
C SER A 124 3.16 14.74 0.32
N SER A 125 4.20 15.12 1.06
CA SER A 125 5.59 15.05 0.56
C SER A 125 5.99 13.62 0.18
N ALA A 126 5.46 12.61 0.88
CA ALA A 126 5.70 11.20 0.57
C ALA A 126 5.19 10.83 -0.83
N TRP A 127 4.02 11.33 -1.22
CA TRP A 127 3.45 11.08 -2.54
C TRP A 127 4.21 11.82 -3.64
N LEU A 128 4.54 13.09 -3.41
CA LEU A 128 5.31 13.88 -4.38
C LEU A 128 6.69 13.26 -4.62
N TRP A 129 7.36 12.81 -3.55
CA TRP A 129 8.61 12.07 -3.65
C TRP A 129 8.43 10.76 -4.42
N GLU A 130 7.37 9.99 -4.14
CA GLU A 130 7.08 8.72 -4.84
C GLU A 130 6.96 8.92 -6.36
N VAL A 131 6.26 9.97 -6.79
CA VAL A 131 6.08 10.29 -8.22
C VAL A 131 7.39 10.78 -8.83
N VAL A 132 8.09 11.73 -8.21
CA VAL A 132 9.35 12.27 -8.75
C VAL A 132 10.42 11.19 -8.89
N THR A 133 10.53 10.31 -7.89
CA THR A 133 11.52 9.23 -7.89
C THR A 133 11.06 7.97 -8.60
N LYS A 134 9.84 7.98 -9.14
CA LYS A 134 9.20 6.82 -9.78
C LYS A 134 9.26 5.56 -8.89
N SER A 135 9.12 5.76 -7.59
CA SER A 135 9.20 4.72 -6.57
C SER A 135 7.95 3.85 -6.56
N ASP A 136 8.10 2.56 -6.27
CA ASP A 136 7.03 1.58 -6.20
C ASP A 136 6.64 1.23 -4.74
N LEU A 137 7.21 1.91 -3.74
CA LEU A 137 6.98 1.70 -2.30
C LEU A 137 5.53 1.95 -1.90
N MET A 138 5.09 3.19 -2.03
CA MET A 138 3.74 3.61 -1.70
C MET A 138 2.71 3.00 -2.65
N SER A 139 3.03 2.89 -3.95
CA SER A 139 2.16 2.28 -4.97
C SER A 139 1.78 0.84 -4.61
N ASN A 140 2.74 0.04 -4.13
CA ASN A 140 2.47 -1.32 -3.63
C ASN A 140 1.49 -1.31 -2.44
N PHE A 141 1.66 -0.38 -1.50
CA PHE A 141 0.80 -0.30 -0.31
C PHE A 141 -0.58 0.32 -0.61
N ILE A 142 -0.73 1.12 -1.66
CA ILE A 142 -2.05 1.53 -2.19
C ILE A 142 -2.79 0.31 -2.76
N LEU A 143 -2.12 -0.56 -3.53
CA LEU A 143 -2.73 -1.79 -4.05
C LEU A 143 -3.18 -2.71 -2.92
N LEU A 144 -2.33 -2.89 -1.91
CA LEU A 144 -2.62 -3.68 -0.71
C LEU A 144 -3.78 -3.10 0.12
N LEU A 145 -3.79 -1.78 0.33
CA LEU A 145 -4.90 -1.07 0.95
C LEU A 145 -6.20 -1.33 0.18
N GLY A 146 -6.17 -1.18 -1.16
CA GLY A 146 -7.33 -1.40 -2.00
C GLY A 146 -7.85 -2.83 -1.91
N PHE A 147 -6.96 -3.83 -1.93
CA PHE A 147 -7.34 -5.22 -1.67
C PHE A 147 -8.08 -5.36 -0.35
N ILE A 148 -7.53 -4.86 0.75
CA ILE A 148 -8.12 -4.99 2.10
C ILE A 148 -9.49 -4.30 2.16
N VAL A 149 -9.56 -3.02 1.80
CA VAL A 149 -10.75 -2.19 2.01
C VAL A 149 -11.88 -2.57 1.06
N LEU A 150 -11.59 -2.76 -0.22
CA LEU A 150 -12.61 -3.15 -1.21
C LEU A 150 -13.13 -4.56 -0.92
N TRP A 151 -12.25 -5.47 -0.49
CA TRP A 151 -12.67 -6.82 -0.11
C TRP A 151 -13.54 -6.81 1.14
N GLN A 152 -13.18 -6.03 2.16
CA GLN A 152 -13.98 -5.88 3.37
C GLN A 152 -15.37 -5.31 3.06
N LYS A 153 -15.45 -4.26 2.23
CA LYS A 153 -16.72 -3.66 1.82
C LYS A 153 -17.61 -4.66 1.07
N LYS A 154 -17.04 -5.40 0.11
CA LYS A 154 -17.80 -6.34 -0.74
C LYS A 154 -18.31 -7.57 0.01
N ASN A 155 -17.60 -8.03 1.04
CA ASN A 155 -17.89 -9.31 1.70
C ASN A 155 -18.47 -9.16 3.11
N ALA A 156 -18.80 -7.93 3.56
CA ALA A 156 -19.51 -7.65 4.82
C ALA A 156 -18.94 -8.38 6.06
N GLY A 157 -17.61 -8.53 6.14
CA GLY A 157 -16.95 -9.25 7.24
C GLY A 157 -16.88 -10.78 7.10
N HIS A 158 -17.41 -11.38 6.03
CA HIS A 158 -17.17 -12.78 5.66
C HIS A 158 -16.00 -12.90 4.68
N ILE A 159 -14.82 -12.54 5.16
CA ILE A 159 -13.63 -12.29 4.33
C ILE A 159 -13.21 -13.54 3.55
N THR A 160 -13.47 -14.75 4.06
CA THR A 160 -12.94 -16.00 3.49
C THR A 160 -13.98 -16.87 2.78
N ARG A 161 -15.18 -16.36 2.45
CA ARG A 161 -16.22 -17.15 1.75
C ARG A 161 -15.74 -17.72 0.41
N ARG A 162 -14.91 -16.96 -0.32
CA ARG A 162 -14.25 -17.34 -1.59
C ARG A 162 -12.79 -17.71 -1.35
N SER A 163 -12.54 -18.73 -0.54
CA SER A 163 -11.21 -19.04 0.02
C SER A 163 -10.12 -19.21 -1.04
N PHE A 164 -10.42 -19.82 -2.20
CA PHE A 164 -9.48 -19.94 -3.32
C PHE A 164 -9.05 -18.56 -3.87
N LEU A 165 -10.00 -17.69 -4.21
CA LEU A 165 -9.71 -16.37 -4.77
C LEU A 165 -8.93 -15.48 -3.78
N VAL A 166 -9.34 -15.48 -2.50
CA VAL A 166 -8.64 -14.70 -1.46
C VAL A 166 -7.25 -15.26 -1.23
N GLY A 167 -7.09 -16.58 -1.25
CA GLY A 167 -5.78 -17.23 -1.16
C GLY A 167 -4.87 -16.79 -2.30
N GLY A 168 -5.34 -16.82 -3.55
CA GLY A 168 -4.57 -16.36 -4.70
C GLY A 168 -4.18 -14.88 -4.60
N LEU A 169 -5.13 -14.00 -4.25
CA LEU A 169 -4.87 -12.57 -4.07
C LEU A 169 -3.92 -12.28 -2.90
N ALA A 170 -4.08 -12.97 -1.78
CA ALA A 170 -3.20 -12.82 -0.62
C ALA A 170 -1.78 -13.33 -0.92
N GLY A 171 -1.66 -14.45 -1.65
CA GLY A 171 -0.38 -14.96 -2.12
C GLY A 171 0.31 -13.98 -3.08
N PHE A 172 -0.45 -13.40 -4.01
CA PHE A 172 0.05 -12.36 -4.92
C PHE A 172 0.53 -11.11 -4.16
N MET A 173 -0.30 -10.57 -3.24
CA MET A 173 0.02 -9.37 -2.45
C MET A 173 1.15 -9.60 -1.44
N PHE A 174 1.27 -10.81 -0.88
CA PHE A 174 2.41 -11.18 -0.06
C PHE A 174 3.70 -11.21 -0.89
N TYR A 175 3.61 -11.72 -2.11
CA TYR A 175 4.75 -11.85 -3.02
C TYR A 175 5.07 -10.58 -3.80
N THR A 176 4.59 -9.41 -3.32
CA THR A 176 5.11 -8.10 -3.75
C THR A 176 6.25 -7.62 -2.85
N ARG A 177 6.07 -7.70 -1.52
CA ARG A 177 7.08 -7.38 -0.48
C ARG A 177 6.79 -8.13 0.82
N LEU A 178 7.84 -8.51 1.57
CA LEU A 178 7.70 -9.24 2.84
C LEU A 178 6.89 -8.47 3.88
N ILE A 179 7.05 -7.15 3.96
CA ILE A 179 6.32 -6.30 4.91
C ILE A 179 4.80 -6.27 4.64
N SER A 180 4.34 -6.59 3.42
CA SER A 180 2.91 -6.77 3.12
C SER A 180 2.27 -7.88 3.94
N PHE A 181 3.05 -8.81 4.49
CA PHE A 181 2.58 -9.87 5.38
C PHE A 181 1.86 -9.31 6.61
N ILE A 182 2.30 -8.15 7.13
CA ILE A 182 1.73 -7.52 8.33
C ILE A 182 0.25 -7.22 8.15
N PRO A 183 -0.17 -6.33 7.23
CA PRO A 183 -1.58 -6.00 7.05
C PRO A 183 -2.41 -7.19 6.54
N LEU A 184 -1.84 -8.09 5.72
CA LEU A 184 -2.52 -9.31 5.30
C LEU A 184 -2.86 -10.22 6.48
N THR A 185 -1.94 -10.38 7.43
CA THR A 185 -2.12 -11.21 8.62
C THR A 185 -3.19 -10.62 9.54
N ILE A 186 -3.13 -9.32 9.82
CA ILE A 186 -4.16 -8.65 10.64
C ILE A 186 -5.54 -8.88 10.02
N PHE A 187 -5.64 -8.71 8.69
CA PHE A 187 -6.89 -8.81 7.95
C PHE A 187 -7.45 -10.24 7.84
N LEU A 188 -6.61 -11.25 7.59
CA LEU A 188 -7.06 -12.58 7.18
C LEU A 188 -6.95 -13.65 8.27
N PHE A 189 -6.06 -13.51 9.25
CA PHE A 189 -5.62 -14.64 10.07
C PHE A 189 -6.74 -15.27 10.92
N GLN A 190 -7.47 -14.48 11.72
CA GLN A 190 -8.53 -15.03 12.56
C GLN A 190 -9.68 -15.64 11.75
N ASP A 191 -10.04 -15.01 10.63
CA ASP A 191 -11.06 -15.53 9.72
C ASP A 191 -10.59 -16.82 9.02
N PHE A 192 -9.29 -16.95 8.75
CA PHE A 192 -8.68 -18.17 8.21
C PHE A 192 -8.66 -19.30 9.23
N VAL A 193 -8.31 -19.03 10.49
CA VAL A 193 -8.27 -20.05 11.57
C VAL A 193 -9.64 -20.69 11.80
N GLN A 194 -10.72 -19.95 11.60
CA GLN A 194 -12.09 -20.44 11.79
C GLN A 194 -12.67 -21.20 10.59
N LEU A 195 -11.96 -21.26 9.47
CA LEU A 195 -12.43 -21.99 8.29
C LEU A 195 -12.45 -23.53 8.51
N PRO A 196 -13.38 -24.24 7.87
CA PRO A 196 -13.31 -25.70 7.77
C PRO A 196 -12.06 -26.10 6.96
N LEU A 197 -11.50 -27.29 7.25
CA LEU A 197 -10.25 -27.77 6.67
C LEU A 197 -10.20 -27.67 5.14
N ARG A 198 -11.27 -28.07 4.44
CA ARG A 198 -11.36 -27.97 2.97
C ARG A 198 -11.11 -26.55 2.45
N LYS A 199 -11.67 -25.54 3.13
CA LYS A 199 -11.52 -24.13 2.75
C LYS A 199 -10.13 -23.60 3.11
N LYS A 200 -9.54 -24.04 4.22
CA LYS A 200 -8.14 -23.74 4.58
C LYS A 200 -7.18 -24.27 3.51
N MET A 201 -7.33 -25.54 3.12
CA MET A 201 -6.53 -26.15 2.07
C MET A 201 -6.72 -25.46 0.73
N SER A 202 -7.95 -25.07 0.39
CA SER A 202 -8.23 -24.29 -0.83
C SER A 202 -7.54 -22.93 -0.84
N PHE A 203 -7.53 -22.22 0.29
CA PHE A 203 -6.81 -20.94 0.45
C PHE A 203 -5.30 -21.15 0.28
N LEU A 204 -4.72 -22.10 1.02
CA LEU A 204 -3.28 -22.38 1.01
C LEU A 204 -2.81 -22.85 -0.37
N ALA A 205 -3.56 -23.74 -1.03
CA ALA A 205 -3.24 -24.21 -2.37
C ALA A 205 -3.25 -23.07 -3.39
N ALA A 206 -4.20 -22.13 -3.29
CA ALA A 206 -4.24 -20.97 -4.17
C ALA A 206 -3.09 -19.99 -3.91
N SER A 207 -2.80 -19.68 -2.64
CA SER A 207 -1.68 -18.82 -2.27
C SER A 207 -0.35 -19.40 -2.73
N LEU A 208 -0.10 -20.68 -2.43
CA LEU A 208 1.12 -21.38 -2.80
C LEU A 208 1.22 -21.54 -4.33
N GLY A 209 0.11 -21.86 -5.00
CA GLY A 209 0.06 -21.97 -6.45
C GLY A 209 0.50 -20.69 -7.15
N VAL A 210 0.03 -19.51 -6.68
CA VAL A 210 0.47 -18.21 -7.19
C VAL A 210 1.96 -17.98 -6.92
N ILE A 211 2.43 -18.22 -5.69
CA ILE A 211 3.84 -18.02 -5.33
C ILE A 211 4.74 -18.92 -6.18
N VAL A 212 4.40 -20.20 -6.33
CA VAL A 212 5.15 -21.17 -7.13
C VAL A 212 5.16 -20.76 -8.60
N LEU A 213 4.00 -20.41 -9.18
CA LEU A 213 3.91 -19.95 -10.56
C LEU A 213 4.83 -18.75 -10.80
N LEU A 214 4.77 -17.73 -9.93
CA LEU A 214 5.59 -16.52 -10.05
C LEU A 214 7.08 -16.80 -9.83
N THR A 215 7.40 -17.69 -8.89
CA THR A 215 8.78 -18.15 -8.69
C THR A 215 9.30 -18.82 -9.95
N LEU A 216 8.52 -19.72 -10.55
CA LEU A 216 8.90 -20.40 -11.77
C LEU A 216 9.10 -19.42 -12.93
N VAL A 217 8.24 -18.41 -13.07
CA VAL A 217 8.40 -17.40 -14.13
C VAL A 217 9.69 -16.59 -13.94
N VAL A 218 9.96 -16.11 -12.73
CA VAL A 218 11.07 -15.16 -12.48
C VAL A 218 12.42 -15.84 -12.25
N PHE A 219 12.43 -17.01 -11.60
CA PHE A 219 13.68 -17.69 -11.23
C PHE A 219 14.09 -18.80 -12.20
N LYS A 220 13.31 -19.11 -13.25
CA LYS A 220 13.65 -20.17 -14.24
C LYS A 220 15.04 -20.00 -14.84
N ASN A 221 15.46 -18.76 -15.10
CA ASN A 221 16.74 -18.47 -15.74
C ASN A 221 17.86 -18.20 -14.73
N CYS A 222 17.64 -18.49 -13.44
CA CYS A 222 18.67 -18.38 -12.42
C CYS A 222 19.84 -19.34 -12.74
N PRO A 223 21.06 -18.85 -13.01
CA PRO A 223 22.13 -19.69 -13.58
C PRO A 223 22.64 -20.79 -12.64
N SER A 224 22.67 -20.51 -11.33
CA SER A 224 23.12 -21.47 -10.33
C SER A 224 22.62 -21.11 -8.94
N MET A 225 22.72 -22.07 -8.01
CA MET A 225 22.43 -21.83 -6.59
C MET A 225 23.42 -20.81 -5.97
N ALA A 226 24.65 -20.72 -6.48
CA ALA A 226 25.62 -19.72 -6.01
C ALA A 226 25.13 -18.30 -6.34
N VAL A 227 24.70 -18.08 -7.59
CA VAL A 227 24.14 -16.80 -8.03
C VAL A 227 22.86 -16.46 -7.25
N PHE A 228 21.98 -17.43 -6.99
CA PHE A 228 20.79 -17.18 -6.16
C PHE A 228 21.14 -16.72 -4.74
N LYS A 229 22.11 -17.37 -4.08
CA LYS A 229 22.49 -17.03 -2.70
C LYS A 229 23.04 -15.61 -2.60
N GLU A 230 23.80 -15.18 -3.60
CA GLU A 230 24.35 -13.83 -3.67
C GLU A 230 23.30 -12.79 -4.09
N ASN A 231 22.49 -13.15 -5.09
CA ASN A 231 21.59 -12.24 -5.80
C ASN A 231 20.15 -12.72 -5.68
N ASN A 232 19.50 -12.38 -4.57
CA ASN A 232 18.07 -12.62 -4.36
C ASN A 232 17.41 -11.41 -3.67
N PRO A 233 16.11 -11.21 -3.86
CA PRO A 233 15.40 -10.06 -3.28
C PRO A 233 15.24 -10.16 -1.76
N PHE A 234 15.37 -11.36 -1.17
CA PHE A 234 15.13 -11.58 0.26
C PHE A 234 16.26 -11.05 1.14
N THR A 235 17.51 -11.10 0.68
CA THR A 235 18.66 -10.54 1.40
C THR A 235 18.58 -9.03 1.47
N LEU A 236 18.21 -8.38 0.37
CA LEU A 236 18.06 -6.93 0.31
C LEU A 236 16.93 -6.41 1.21
N GLN A 237 15.79 -7.12 1.28
CA GLN A 237 14.69 -6.74 2.15
C GLN A 237 14.98 -6.91 3.65
N ASN A 238 15.86 -7.84 4.02
CA ASN A 238 16.20 -8.11 5.43
C ASN A 238 17.45 -7.35 5.93
N ARG A 239 18.06 -6.47 5.12
CA ARG A 239 19.30 -5.76 5.48
C ARG A 239 19.15 -4.79 6.66
N GLN A 240 17.95 -4.25 6.86
CA GLN A 240 17.70 -3.13 7.78
C GLN A 240 17.57 -3.53 9.25
N LEU A 241 17.20 -4.79 9.52
CA LEU A 241 16.98 -5.29 10.88
C LEU A 241 17.63 -6.65 11.07
N PRO A 242 18.14 -6.96 12.28
CA PRO A 242 18.53 -8.33 12.61
C PRO A 242 17.38 -9.31 12.37
N LEU A 243 17.70 -10.51 11.87
CA LEU A 243 16.71 -11.52 11.48
C LEU A 243 15.67 -11.81 12.56
N LEU A 244 16.09 -11.92 13.82
CA LEU A 244 15.18 -12.19 14.95
C LEU A 244 14.18 -11.05 15.19
N VAL A 245 14.61 -9.80 15.03
CA VAL A 245 13.75 -8.62 15.18
C VAL A 245 12.77 -8.53 14.00
N SER A 246 13.26 -8.78 12.78
CA SER A 246 12.41 -8.86 11.57
C SER A 246 11.35 -9.96 11.71
N ALA A 247 11.74 -11.18 12.11
CA ALA A 247 10.81 -12.28 12.35
C ALA A 247 9.80 -11.96 13.48
N GLY A 248 10.25 -11.39 14.59
CA GLY A 248 9.37 -11.00 15.70
C GLY A 248 8.31 -9.98 15.28
N THR A 249 8.70 -8.94 14.54
CA THR A 249 7.77 -7.91 14.03
C THR A 249 6.81 -8.44 12.96
N LEU A 250 7.22 -9.43 12.15
CA LEU A 250 6.35 -10.11 11.18
C LEU A 250 5.35 -11.07 11.84
N LEU A 251 5.68 -11.68 12.98
CA LEU A 251 4.79 -12.61 13.71
C LEU A 251 3.84 -11.91 14.68
N LEU A 252 4.23 -10.74 15.21
CA LEU A 252 3.41 -9.92 16.11
C LEU A 252 1.95 -9.70 15.62
N PRO A 253 1.68 -9.45 14.32
CA PRO A 253 0.33 -9.21 13.81
C PRO A 253 -0.67 -10.36 14.03
N LEU A 254 -0.19 -11.60 14.23
CA LEU A 254 -1.03 -12.76 14.56
C LEU A 254 -1.87 -12.52 15.82
N PHE A 255 -1.29 -11.84 16.82
CA PHE A 255 -1.94 -11.52 18.09
C PHE A 255 -2.93 -10.35 18.00
N PHE A 256 -2.82 -9.53 16.96
CA PHE A 256 -3.67 -8.35 16.73
C PHE A 256 -4.76 -8.59 15.69
N SER A 257 -4.77 -9.74 15.02
CA SER A 257 -5.89 -10.16 14.18
C SER A 257 -7.09 -10.53 15.06
N GLN A 258 -8.29 -10.18 14.61
CA GLN A 258 -9.57 -10.45 15.28
C GLN A 258 -10.61 -10.88 14.22
N LYS A 259 -11.64 -11.60 14.65
CA LYS A 259 -12.77 -11.91 13.77
C LYS A 259 -13.57 -10.63 13.49
N SER A 260 -13.99 -10.42 12.25
CA SER A 260 -14.88 -9.31 11.87
C SER A 260 -14.39 -7.93 12.36
N ILE A 261 -13.10 -7.63 12.18
CA ILE A 261 -12.50 -6.38 12.67
C ILE A 261 -13.17 -5.17 12.00
N PRO A 262 -13.68 -4.18 12.75
CA PRO A 262 -14.16 -2.93 12.17
C PRO A 262 -13.04 -2.24 11.39
N LEU A 263 -13.38 -1.68 10.22
CA LEU A 263 -12.42 -1.06 9.31
C LEU A 263 -11.52 0.01 9.99
N PRO A 264 -12.01 0.93 10.85
CA PRO A 264 -11.14 1.90 11.53
C PRO A 264 -10.10 1.22 12.43
N THR A 265 -10.49 0.17 13.15
CA THR A 265 -9.62 -0.60 14.03
C THR A 265 -8.57 -1.38 13.22
N LEU A 266 -8.98 -1.96 12.08
CA LEU A 266 -8.08 -2.63 11.16
C LEU A 266 -7.01 -1.66 10.63
N MET A 267 -7.42 -0.49 10.15
CA MET A 267 -6.50 0.54 9.64
C MET A 267 -5.52 0.99 10.72
N ARG A 268 -5.98 1.28 11.94
CA ARG A 268 -5.12 1.68 13.06
C ARG A 268 -4.08 0.61 13.40
N ARG A 269 -4.46 -0.68 13.39
CA ARG A 269 -3.54 -1.79 13.63
C ARG A 269 -2.51 -1.93 12.51
N CYS A 270 -2.93 -1.82 11.25
CA CYS A 270 -2.01 -1.80 10.12
C CYS A 270 -1.01 -0.66 10.25
N ILE A 271 -1.46 0.55 10.59
CA ILE A 271 -0.60 1.72 10.77
C ILE A 271 0.48 1.45 11.82
N VAL A 272 0.08 1.06 13.03
CA VAL A 272 1.02 0.85 14.15
C VAL A 272 1.99 -0.29 13.85
N LEU A 273 1.50 -1.42 13.32
CA LEU A 273 2.32 -2.61 13.13
C LEU A 273 3.22 -2.54 11.90
N ILE A 274 2.87 -1.80 10.85
CA ILE A 274 3.78 -1.49 9.73
C ILE A 274 4.85 -0.50 10.18
N LEU A 275 4.47 0.52 10.97
CA LEU A 275 5.38 1.55 11.43
C LEU A 275 6.44 1.00 12.41
N LEU A 276 6.10 0.00 13.21
CA LEU A 276 7.01 -0.60 14.20
C LEU A 276 8.36 -1.06 13.63
N PRO A 277 8.44 -1.97 12.64
CA PRO A 277 9.73 -2.38 12.07
C PRO A 277 10.47 -1.23 11.39
N VAL A 278 9.76 -0.29 10.75
CA VAL A 278 10.39 0.89 10.13
C VAL A 278 11.04 1.79 11.18
N LEU A 279 10.36 2.05 12.29
CA LEU A 279 10.91 2.82 13.42
C LEU A 279 12.09 2.11 14.07
N LEU A 280 12.00 0.80 14.30
CA LEU A 280 13.12 0.04 14.88
C LEU A 280 14.35 0.06 13.97
N ALA A 281 14.15 -0.05 12.66
CA ALA A 281 15.24 0.03 11.68
C ALA A 281 15.87 1.43 11.66
N PHE A 282 15.04 2.47 11.61
CA PHE A 282 15.47 3.86 11.66
C PHE A 282 16.27 4.17 12.94
N LEU A 283 15.73 3.80 14.11
CA LEU A 283 16.39 4.00 15.41
C LEU A 283 17.68 3.20 15.50
N SER A 284 17.71 1.95 15.00
CA SER A 284 18.93 1.15 14.98
C SER A 284 20.02 1.77 14.10
N SER A 285 19.65 2.29 12.93
CA SER A 285 20.59 3.00 12.04
C SER A 285 21.07 4.30 12.68
N TRP A 286 20.17 5.07 13.31
CA TRP A 286 20.54 6.31 13.98
C TRP A 286 21.52 6.05 15.12
N LEU A 287 21.25 5.07 15.98
CA LEU A 287 22.15 4.73 17.08
C LEU A 287 23.53 4.23 16.62
N LYS A 288 23.64 3.61 15.44
CA LYS A 288 24.89 3.08 14.90
C LYS A 288 25.69 4.09 14.09
N ASN A 289 25.03 4.84 13.22
CA ASN A 289 25.65 5.67 12.19
C ASN A 289 25.50 7.17 12.47
N GLY A 290 24.64 7.57 13.40
CA GLY A 290 24.30 8.97 13.68
C GLY A 290 23.27 9.54 12.69
N PHE A 291 22.62 10.63 13.10
CA PHE A 291 21.56 11.27 12.28
C PHE A 291 22.13 11.91 11.01
N HIS A 292 23.35 12.48 11.07
CA HIS A 292 24.01 13.08 9.91
C HIS A 292 24.18 12.07 8.77
N SER A 293 24.65 10.86 9.07
CA SER A 293 24.85 9.78 8.09
C SER A 293 23.52 9.31 7.48
N ILE A 294 22.40 9.37 8.24
CA ILE A 294 21.08 9.08 7.68
C ILE A 294 20.68 10.11 6.61
N ILE A 295 20.87 11.41 6.88
CA ILE A 295 20.43 12.47 5.98
C ILE A 295 21.37 12.63 4.77
N HIS A 296 22.68 12.55 4.99
CA HIS A 296 23.68 12.91 3.97
C HIS A 296 24.36 11.71 3.31
N GLU A 297 24.40 10.55 3.97
CA GLU A 297 25.11 9.35 3.49
C GLU A 297 24.16 8.18 3.24
N SER A 298 22.84 8.40 3.29
CA SER A 298 21.81 7.40 3.06
C SER A 298 21.94 6.14 3.93
N ALA A 299 22.43 6.29 5.17
CA ALA A 299 22.61 5.17 6.11
C ALA A 299 21.29 4.47 6.48
N PHE A 300 20.15 5.13 6.28
CA PHE A 300 18.83 4.54 6.32
C PHE A 300 17.97 5.19 5.23
N ASP A 301 17.15 4.37 4.57
CA ASP A 301 16.21 4.88 3.59
C ASP A 301 14.93 5.39 4.25
N ILE A 302 14.83 6.71 4.36
CA ILE A 302 13.69 7.43 4.96
C ILE A 302 12.39 7.14 4.19
N SER A 303 12.46 6.79 2.91
CA SER A 303 11.26 6.47 2.11
C SER A 303 10.52 5.23 2.61
N TYR A 304 11.10 4.40 3.48
CA TYR A 304 10.39 3.28 4.12
C TYR A 304 9.22 3.74 5.00
N PHE A 305 9.18 4.99 5.45
CA PHE A 305 7.97 5.54 6.08
C PHE A 305 6.79 5.60 5.10
N ASN A 306 7.01 5.60 3.79
CA ASN A 306 5.94 5.62 2.78
C ASN A 306 5.11 4.34 2.77
N PHE A 307 5.57 3.23 3.37
CA PHE A 307 4.77 2.02 3.54
C PHE A 307 3.46 2.28 4.28
N VAL A 308 3.49 3.13 5.30
CA VAL A 308 2.33 3.38 6.17
C VAL A 308 1.40 4.47 5.64
N THR A 309 1.91 5.36 4.79
CA THR A 309 1.22 6.57 4.32
C THR A 309 -0.17 6.31 3.72
N PRO A 310 -0.38 5.31 2.82
CA PRO A 310 -1.70 5.03 2.27
C PRO A 310 -2.74 4.71 3.35
N PHE A 311 -2.34 3.94 4.37
CA PHE A 311 -3.20 3.55 5.48
C PHE A 311 -3.53 4.73 6.38
N VAL A 312 -2.56 5.60 6.66
CA VAL A 312 -2.76 6.83 7.45
C VAL A 312 -3.74 7.76 6.76
N ILE A 313 -3.52 8.05 5.47
CA ILE A 313 -4.39 8.95 4.69
C ILE A 313 -5.82 8.41 4.66
N TYR A 314 -5.98 7.12 4.35
CA TYR A 314 -7.29 6.49 4.31
C TYR A 314 -7.98 6.50 5.67
N TYR A 315 -7.25 6.21 6.75
CA TYR A 315 -7.79 6.26 8.12
C TYR A 315 -8.28 7.65 8.50
N LEU A 316 -7.52 8.71 8.16
CA LEU A 316 -7.93 10.09 8.45
C LEU A 316 -9.19 10.49 7.65
N ALA A 317 -9.27 10.10 6.38
CA ALA A 317 -10.47 10.33 5.57
C ALA A 317 -11.69 9.59 6.12
N LEU A 318 -11.52 8.34 6.55
CA LEU A 318 -12.57 7.52 7.17
C LEU A 318 -13.02 8.11 8.52
N ALA A 319 -12.08 8.54 9.38
CA ALA A 319 -12.39 9.16 10.66
C ALA A 319 -13.18 10.47 10.48
N PHE A 320 -12.82 11.25 9.45
CA PHE A 320 -13.56 12.46 9.10
C PHE A 320 -15.00 12.16 8.64
N GLU A 321 -15.21 11.12 7.83
CA GLU A 321 -16.55 10.68 7.45
C GLU A 321 -17.42 10.31 8.67
N GLN A 322 -16.85 9.56 9.60
CA GLN A 322 -17.54 9.19 10.84
C GLN A 322 -17.92 10.42 11.68
N GLN A 323 -17.04 11.43 11.71
CA GLN A 323 -17.33 12.70 12.38
C GLN A 323 -18.46 13.47 11.69
N LEU A 324 -18.48 13.52 10.35
CA LEU A 324 -19.59 14.14 9.61
C LEU A 324 -20.92 13.46 9.93
N ALA A 325 -20.96 12.13 9.90
CA ALA A 325 -22.14 11.35 10.22
C ALA A 325 -22.64 11.63 11.65
N ALA A 326 -21.75 11.67 12.64
CA ALA A 326 -22.09 11.99 14.02
C ALA A 326 -22.68 13.41 14.16
N THR A 327 -22.12 14.41 13.47
CA THR A 327 -22.65 15.78 13.52
C THR A 327 -23.99 15.96 12.81
N ALA A 328 -24.28 15.16 11.78
CA ALA A 328 -25.57 15.18 11.10
C ALA A 328 -26.69 14.62 11.99
N GLN A 329 -26.40 13.61 12.81
CA GLN A 329 -27.36 13.01 13.75
C GLN A 329 -27.70 13.91 14.96
N VAL A 330 -26.81 14.84 15.33
CA VAL A 330 -26.98 15.74 16.49
C VAL A 330 -27.76 17.02 16.15
N SER A 331 -28.06 17.30 14.88
CA SER A 331 -28.88 18.47 14.50
C SER A 331 -30.37 18.15 14.73
N PRO A 332 -31.05 18.75 15.72
CA PRO A 332 -32.46 18.49 15.93
C PRO A 332 -33.25 19.06 14.75
N VAL A 333 -34.08 18.22 14.12
CA VAL A 333 -35.21 18.71 13.34
C VAL A 333 -35.99 19.64 14.28
N PRO A 334 -36.22 20.92 13.95
CA PRO A 334 -37.10 21.73 14.77
C PRO A 334 -38.48 21.11 14.68
N THR A 335 -38.91 20.46 15.76
CA THR A 335 -40.29 20.08 15.97
C THR A 335 -41.08 21.38 15.92
N GLN A 336 -41.72 21.67 14.78
CA GLN A 336 -42.73 22.71 14.73
C GLN A 336 -43.82 22.27 15.72
N THR A 337 -43.82 22.91 16.88
CA THR A 337 -44.91 22.85 17.83
C THR A 337 -46.13 23.46 17.14
N LEU A 338 -46.95 22.61 16.53
CA LEU A 338 -48.34 22.94 16.21
C LEU A 338 -49.08 23.15 17.54
N ARG A 339 -48.99 24.38 18.07
CA ARG A 339 -49.91 24.89 19.08
C ARG A 339 -51.27 25.05 18.40
N PHE A 340 -52.16 24.07 18.57
CA PHE A 340 -53.58 24.31 18.38
C PHE A 340 -54.08 25.17 19.53
N HIS A 341 -54.31 26.46 19.26
CA HIS A 341 -55.19 27.28 20.08
C HIS A 341 -56.61 26.68 20.02
N ARG A 342 -57.13 26.27 21.18
CA ARG A 342 -58.58 26.18 21.39
C ARG A 342 -59.10 27.59 21.69
N PRO A 343 -60.18 28.05 21.03
CA PRO A 343 -61.10 29.00 21.61
C PRO A 343 -62.40 28.29 22.05
N ALA A 344 -62.86 28.76 23.21
CA ALA A 344 -64.15 28.64 23.92
C ALA A 344 -65.26 27.76 23.33
#